data_AF-A0A7K2D8W5-F1
#
_entry.id   AF-A0A7K2D8W5-F1
#
_cell.length_a   1.000
_cell.length_b   1.000
_cell.length_c   1.000
_cell.angle_alpha   90.00
_cell.angle_beta   90.00
_cell.angle_gamma   90.00
#
_symmetry.space_group_name_H-M   'P 1'
#
loop_
_entity.id
_entity.type
_entity.pdbx_description
1 polymer ?
#
loop_
_entity_poly.entity_id
_entity_poly.type
_entity_poly.pdbx_seq_one_letter_code
_entity_poly.pdbx_strand_id
1 'polypeptide(L)'
;MEDGGGSDPGHGLDPEAVEEIDFAKVRRGYDPEAVGTRLREAAEEIRRLNALVGSLSERITEIESTPPETLESRRVAEALGDEATRVLQSASDAAQVQIERAEAEHARIVGEAEAAAAAIAEEGRERGKNMVVEAQSVRERILADLARKRHEHRVEVEQLRVTRDRLLEALGIFRQGLDGWIEELVQAEPRAAAAAQQAGQRVAAQPESTVAELEAEISTARLAGTAPDGGSGEETPDTEDAAAEADAPPGEEGDAAAAGTDAGTAEPETPDELDEPEAVGEYVDLEGLTIEPSPAAASAAAVRLYDVEAEAEVDFDAGADAPEGQASGASDEAAAAASDETEPAGEPPPADAEAIFARLRSITTQPVGEPEPRSAESGVTDDGPAPPVAPEVVAEYADEPDELADEYADELAEAAAVPADPDDLVGAARAVAVGGIARRLKRLVVDEQGDLLDAVRRNGVRAVRSTITSDTKAYTRAVRVPMQDFASDIDVSIDDVDLEAAGRAILSALVEPVRERLGELIESTDDADELTAAVRSIYRESRSRRADTAAEAAFSAGWPEPIT
;
A
#
# COMPACT_ATOMS: atom_id res chain seq x y z
N MET A 1 -11.69 64.14 97.83
CA MET A 1 -12.22 65.52 97.90
C MET A 1 -13.68 65.41 97.55
N GLU A 2 -14.54 65.82 98.48
CA GLU A 2 -15.98 66.08 98.37
C GLU A 2 -16.74 65.40 97.23
N ASP A 3 -17.55 64.40 97.59
CA ASP A 3 -18.64 63.89 96.76
C ASP A 3 -19.64 65.03 96.49
N GLY A 4 -19.50 65.66 95.32
CA GLY A 4 -20.48 66.60 94.80
C GLY A 4 -21.76 65.86 94.46
N GLY A 5 -22.70 65.83 95.40
CA GLY A 5 -24.05 65.31 95.20
C GLY A 5 -24.82 66.14 94.18
N GLY A 6 -24.54 65.90 92.89
CA GLY A 6 -25.32 66.40 91.78
C GLY A 6 -26.72 65.78 91.85
N SER A 7 -27.74 66.63 91.95
CA SER A 7 -29.13 66.19 91.91
C SER A 7 -29.38 65.40 90.63
N ASP A 8 -29.93 64.20 90.81
CA ASP A 8 -30.50 63.39 89.74
C ASP A 8 -31.48 64.24 88.90
N PRO A 9 -31.28 64.37 87.57
CA PRO A 9 -32.20 65.12 86.71
C PRO A 9 -33.57 64.42 86.53
N GLY A 10 -33.79 63.24 87.12
CA GLY A 10 -34.98 62.42 87.02
C GLY A 10 -36.30 62.97 87.61
N HIS A 11 -36.31 64.15 88.24
CA HIS A 11 -37.57 64.81 88.62
C HIS A 11 -38.24 65.50 87.42
N GLY A 12 -38.71 64.69 86.47
CA GLY A 12 -39.86 65.07 85.67
C GLY A 12 -41.04 65.41 86.57
N LEU A 13 -41.87 66.37 86.16
CA LEU A 13 -43.06 66.76 86.93
C LEU A 13 -43.90 65.50 87.19
N ASP A 14 -44.18 65.23 88.47
CA ASP A 14 -45.04 64.12 88.84
C ASP A 14 -46.49 64.46 88.41
N PRO A 15 -47.09 63.69 87.49
CA PRO A 15 -48.44 63.99 87.00
C PRO A 15 -49.50 63.91 88.11
N GLU A 16 -49.32 63.07 89.15
CA GLU A 16 -50.25 63.00 90.27
C GLU A 16 -50.15 64.30 91.10
N ALA A 17 -48.93 64.75 91.41
CA ALA A 17 -48.68 66.02 92.07
C ALA A 17 -49.18 67.25 91.27
N VAL A 18 -49.37 67.16 89.95
CA VAL A 18 -49.94 68.24 89.11
C VAL A 18 -51.48 68.24 89.15
N GLU A 19 -52.12 67.09 89.34
CA GLU A 19 -53.58 67.01 89.53
C GLU A 19 -54.01 67.43 90.95
N GLU A 20 -53.16 67.23 91.95
CA GLU A 20 -53.42 67.56 93.37
C GLU A 20 -53.06 69.01 93.78
N ILE A 21 -52.68 69.90 92.85
CA ILE A 21 -52.29 71.28 93.21
C ILE A 21 -53.50 72.13 93.61
N ASP A 22 -53.66 72.34 94.92
CA ASP A 22 -54.62 73.28 95.49
C ASP A 22 -54.13 74.75 95.42
N PHE A 23 -54.97 75.64 94.88
CA PHE A 23 -54.69 77.07 94.76
C PHE A 23 -55.53 77.92 95.73
N ALA A 24 -54.90 78.90 96.38
CA ALA A 24 -55.58 79.84 97.28
C ALA A 24 -56.62 80.71 96.54
N LYS A 25 -57.85 80.78 97.07
CA LYS A 25 -58.95 81.53 96.45
C LYS A 25 -58.80 83.04 96.66
N VAL A 26 -58.70 83.80 95.56
CA VAL A 26 -58.56 85.26 95.55
C VAL A 26 -59.82 85.93 94.99
N ARG A 27 -60.18 87.13 95.47
CA ARG A 27 -61.40 87.88 95.10
C ARG A 27 -61.58 88.15 93.59
N ARG A 28 -60.53 88.02 92.77
CA ARG A 28 -60.57 88.02 91.31
C ARG A 28 -59.47 87.09 90.81
N GLY A 29 -59.85 86.00 90.14
CA GLY A 29 -58.95 84.95 89.67
C GLY A 29 -59.58 84.14 88.54
N TYR A 30 -58.88 83.09 88.11
CA TYR A 30 -59.38 82.15 87.10
C TYR A 30 -60.46 81.22 87.68
N ASP A 31 -61.31 80.69 86.80
CA ASP A 31 -62.36 79.74 87.16
C ASP A 31 -61.76 78.39 87.61
N PRO A 32 -62.03 77.90 88.83
CA PRO A 32 -61.45 76.66 89.34
C PRO A 32 -61.80 75.42 88.51
N GLU A 33 -62.98 75.34 87.88
CA GLU A 33 -63.36 74.17 87.07
C GLU A 33 -62.57 74.12 85.74
N ALA A 34 -62.39 75.27 85.10
CA ALA A 34 -61.55 75.42 83.92
C ALA A 34 -60.06 75.15 84.24
N VAL A 35 -59.55 75.64 85.36
CA VAL A 35 -58.17 75.38 85.81
C VAL A 35 -57.95 73.90 86.10
N GLY A 36 -58.83 73.25 86.88
CA GLY A 36 -58.74 71.82 87.17
C GLY A 36 -58.83 70.94 85.93
N THR A 37 -59.57 71.36 84.91
CA THR A 37 -59.62 70.65 83.62
C THR A 37 -58.31 70.79 82.85
N ARG A 38 -57.73 72.00 82.83
CA ARG A 38 -56.45 72.22 82.17
C ARG A 38 -55.27 71.55 82.90
N LEU A 39 -55.35 71.37 84.22
CA LEU A 39 -54.37 70.61 85.00
C LEU A 39 -54.43 69.11 84.69
N ARG A 40 -55.63 68.52 84.57
CA ARG A 40 -55.80 67.13 84.12
C ARG A 40 -55.28 66.89 82.70
N GLU A 41 -55.56 67.80 81.77
CA GLU A 41 -54.98 67.76 80.41
C GLU A 41 -53.45 67.86 80.44
N ALA A 42 -52.89 68.70 81.31
CA ALA A 42 -51.44 68.84 81.48
C ALA A 42 -50.81 67.57 82.09
N ALA A 43 -51.45 66.96 83.09
CA ALA A 43 -51.01 65.72 83.70
C ALA A 43 -51.08 64.53 82.73
N GLU A 44 -52.10 64.47 81.87
CA GLU A 44 -52.15 63.51 80.76
C GLU A 44 -51.00 63.68 79.76
N GLU A 45 -50.68 64.93 79.40
CA GLU A 45 -49.56 65.21 78.50
C GLU A 45 -48.21 64.90 79.15
N ILE A 46 -48.04 65.20 80.44
CA ILE A 46 -46.89 64.79 81.25
C ILE A 46 -46.76 63.27 81.28
N ARG A 47 -47.86 62.52 81.47
CA ARG A 47 -47.86 61.04 81.40
C ARG A 47 -47.45 60.53 80.02
N ARG A 48 -47.93 61.14 78.93
CA ARG A 48 -47.52 60.79 77.54
C ARG A 48 -46.04 61.08 77.29
N LEU A 49 -45.55 62.25 77.72
CA LEU A 49 -44.15 62.65 77.56
C LEU A 49 -43.21 61.78 78.40
N ASN A 50 -43.56 61.47 79.65
CA ASN A 50 -42.77 60.58 80.50
C ASN A 50 -42.70 59.16 79.92
N ALA A 51 -43.79 58.64 79.34
CA ALA A 51 -43.79 57.35 78.64
C ALA A 51 -42.91 57.36 77.37
N LEU A 52 -42.97 58.43 76.58
CA LEU A 52 -42.11 58.60 75.41
C LEU A 52 -40.64 58.71 75.80
N VAL A 53 -40.31 59.54 76.80
CA VAL A 53 -38.95 59.65 77.36
C VAL A 53 -38.48 58.30 77.88
N GLY A 54 -39.31 57.55 78.61
CA GLY A 54 -39.00 56.19 79.05
C GLY A 54 -38.63 55.28 77.88
N SER A 55 -39.44 55.24 76.82
CA SER A 55 -39.16 54.42 75.62
C SER A 55 -37.91 54.86 74.85
N LEU A 56 -37.62 56.16 74.81
CA LEU A 56 -36.42 56.69 74.17
C LEU A 56 -35.16 56.43 75.01
N SER A 57 -35.25 56.58 76.33
CA SER A 57 -34.18 56.21 77.26
C SER A 57 -33.91 54.72 77.21
N GLU A 58 -34.93 53.86 77.21
CA GLU A 58 -34.79 52.41 77.04
C GLU A 58 -34.07 52.09 75.72
N ARG A 59 -34.51 52.71 74.61
CA ARG A 59 -33.88 52.55 73.29
C ARG A 59 -32.44 53.08 73.22
N ILE A 60 -32.13 54.16 73.92
CA ILE A 60 -30.76 54.68 74.07
C ILE A 60 -29.93 53.68 74.86
N THR A 61 -30.41 53.18 76.00
CA THR A 61 -29.69 52.17 76.78
C THR A 61 -29.53 50.84 76.05
N GLU A 62 -30.46 50.43 75.18
CA GLU A 62 -30.33 49.26 74.29
C GLU A 62 -29.19 49.47 73.26
N ILE A 63 -29.08 50.67 72.72
CA ILE A 63 -28.01 51.05 71.78
C ILE A 63 -26.65 51.20 72.48
N GLU A 64 -26.61 51.77 73.68
CA GLU A 64 -25.38 51.98 74.48
C GLU A 64 -24.89 50.69 75.15
N SER A 65 -25.79 49.78 75.55
CA SER A 65 -25.42 48.45 76.06
C SER A 65 -25.04 47.47 74.96
N THR A 66 -25.33 47.78 73.70
CA THR A 66 -24.77 47.07 72.55
C THR A 66 -23.32 47.55 72.33
N PRO A 67 -22.28 46.73 72.60
CA PRO A 67 -20.90 47.20 72.51
C PRO A 67 -20.58 47.61 71.06
N PRO A 68 -19.90 48.77 70.85
CA PRO A 68 -19.73 49.38 69.53
C PRO A 68 -19.03 48.45 68.54
N GLU A 69 -18.10 47.63 69.02
CA GLU A 69 -17.40 46.59 68.27
C GLU A 69 -18.35 45.65 67.50
N THR A 70 -19.56 45.38 68.01
CA THR A 70 -20.54 44.50 67.34
C THR A 70 -21.30 45.18 66.21
N LEU A 71 -21.55 46.49 66.32
CA LEU A 71 -22.16 47.28 65.25
C LEU A 71 -21.15 47.56 64.13
N GLU A 72 -19.88 47.78 64.50
CA GLU A 72 -18.77 47.88 63.55
C GLU A 72 -18.53 46.53 62.86
N SER A 73 -18.46 45.42 63.60
CA SER A 73 -18.36 44.07 63.03
C SER A 73 -19.48 43.76 62.04
N ARG A 74 -20.73 44.16 62.32
CA ARG A 74 -21.86 43.97 61.39
C ARG A 74 -21.68 44.78 60.10
N ARG A 75 -21.31 46.06 60.19
CA ARG A 75 -21.06 46.91 59.02
C ARG A 75 -19.87 46.43 58.20
N VAL A 76 -18.82 45.96 58.85
CA VAL A 76 -17.65 45.35 58.17
C VAL A 76 -18.08 44.07 57.46
N ALA A 77 -18.88 43.20 58.09
CA ALA A 77 -19.38 41.97 57.45
C ALA A 77 -20.29 42.26 56.24
N GLU A 78 -21.15 43.28 56.34
CA GLU A 78 -22.02 43.73 55.24
C GLU A 78 -21.21 44.30 54.07
N ALA A 79 -20.28 45.22 54.34
CA ALA A 79 -19.38 45.77 53.31
C ALA A 79 -18.45 44.71 52.70
N LEU A 80 -18.00 43.72 53.47
CA LEU A 80 -17.22 42.58 52.96
C LEU A 80 -18.07 41.65 52.09
N GLY A 81 -19.36 41.47 52.42
CA GLY A 81 -20.32 40.71 51.62
C GLY A 81 -20.65 41.38 50.29
N ASP A 82 -20.88 42.70 50.29
CA ASP A 82 -21.07 43.50 49.08
C ASP A 82 -19.85 43.44 48.15
N GLU A 83 -18.65 43.62 48.71
CA GLU A 83 -17.42 43.59 47.92
C GLU A 83 -17.08 42.16 47.45
N ALA A 84 -17.31 41.13 48.27
CA ALA A 84 -17.19 39.74 47.82
C ALA A 84 -18.16 39.42 46.67
N THR A 85 -19.40 39.94 46.72
CA THR A 85 -20.39 39.76 45.66
C THR A 85 -19.96 40.48 44.37
N ARG A 86 -19.43 41.71 44.48
CA ARG A 86 -18.86 42.45 43.34
C ARG A 86 -17.66 41.72 42.73
N VAL A 87 -16.75 41.21 43.55
CA VAL A 87 -15.56 40.45 43.07
C VAL A 87 -15.99 39.15 42.39
N LEU A 88 -16.96 38.41 42.95
CA LEU A 88 -17.50 37.20 42.34
C LEU A 88 -18.19 37.51 41.00
N GLN A 89 -19.03 38.54 40.91
CA GLN A 89 -19.64 38.96 39.64
C GLN A 89 -18.58 39.36 38.61
N SER A 90 -17.60 40.20 39.00
CA SER A 90 -16.51 40.58 38.09
C SER A 90 -15.66 39.38 37.64
N ALA A 91 -15.49 38.37 38.49
CA ALA A 91 -14.78 37.13 38.13
C ALA A 91 -15.61 36.24 37.20
N SER A 92 -16.93 36.15 37.42
CA SER A 92 -17.85 35.44 36.53
C SER A 92 -17.96 36.10 35.15
N ASP A 93 -18.09 37.43 35.08
CA ASP A 93 -18.13 38.17 33.82
C ASP A 93 -16.80 38.02 33.06
N ALA A 94 -15.67 38.09 33.75
CA ALA A 94 -14.35 37.85 33.15
C ALA A 94 -14.18 36.40 32.66
N ALA A 95 -14.68 35.40 33.41
CA ALA A 95 -14.67 34.00 32.98
C ALA A 95 -15.55 33.79 31.74
N GLN A 96 -16.73 34.39 31.69
CA GLN A 96 -17.65 34.30 30.55
C GLN A 96 -17.01 34.87 29.27
N VAL A 97 -16.39 36.06 29.34
CA VAL A 97 -15.66 36.65 28.21
C VAL A 97 -14.50 35.76 27.74
N GLN A 98 -13.83 35.07 28.65
CA GLN A 98 -12.74 34.15 28.30
C GLN A 98 -13.24 32.84 27.67
N ILE A 99 -14.41 32.34 28.10
CA ILE A 99 -15.09 31.20 27.47
C ILE A 99 -15.51 31.58 26.05
N GLU A 100 -16.23 32.68 25.85
CA GLU A 100 -16.67 33.16 24.53
C GLU A 100 -15.49 33.39 23.57
N ARG A 101 -14.36 33.91 24.10
CA ARG A 101 -13.13 34.06 23.33
C ARG A 101 -12.53 32.71 22.93
N ALA A 102 -12.47 31.75 23.85
CA ALA A 102 -11.93 30.42 23.60
C ALA A 102 -12.80 29.63 22.61
N GLU A 103 -14.13 29.73 22.72
CA GLU A 103 -15.09 29.14 21.79
C GLU A 103 -14.95 29.73 20.37
N ALA A 104 -14.81 31.05 20.25
CA ALA A 104 -14.59 31.71 18.96
C ALA A 104 -13.24 31.34 18.34
N GLU A 105 -12.18 31.22 19.14
CA GLU A 105 -10.86 30.78 18.67
C GLU A 105 -10.86 29.30 18.26
N HIS A 106 -11.52 28.43 19.04
CA HIS A 106 -11.72 27.02 18.71
C HIS A 106 -12.52 26.85 17.41
N ALA A 107 -13.65 27.55 17.26
CA ALA A 107 -14.46 27.52 16.04
C ALA A 107 -13.68 27.98 14.80
N ARG A 108 -12.81 28.98 14.93
CA ARG A 108 -11.90 29.39 13.86
C ARG A 108 -10.88 28.29 13.52
N ILE A 109 -10.20 27.72 14.52
CA ILE A 109 -9.18 26.69 14.31
C ILE A 109 -9.81 25.44 13.66
N VAL A 110 -10.99 25.03 14.11
CA VAL A 110 -11.73 23.91 13.49
C VAL A 110 -12.12 24.24 12.05
N GLY A 111 -12.67 25.42 11.78
CA GLY A 111 -13.02 25.82 10.40
C GLY A 111 -11.81 25.94 9.46
N GLU A 112 -10.67 26.41 9.95
CA GLU A 112 -9.40 26.42 9.20
C GLU A 112 -8.89 25.00 8.93
N ALA A 113 -8.98 24.10 9.91
CA ALA A 113 -8.59 22.69 9.77
C ALA A 113 -9.52 21.91 8.82
N GLU A 114 -10.84 22.12 8.89
CA GLU A 114 -11.83 21.53 7.98
C GLU A 114 -11.60 22.01 6.54
N ALA A 115 -11.34 23.31 6.33
CA ALA A 115 -11.03 23.85 5.02
C ALA A 115 -9.72 23.28 4.44
N ALA A 116 -8.68 23.14 5.27
CA ALA A 116 -7.42 22.52 4.87
C ALA A 116 -7.58 21.03 4.53
N ALA A 117 -8.33 20.28 5.34
CA ALA A 117 -8.63 18.87 5.09
C ALA A 117 -9.45 18.69 3.79
N ALA A 118 -10.43 19.55 3.54
CA ALA A 118 -11.21 19.54 2.29
C ALA A 118 -10.34 19.83 1.05
N ALA A 119 -9.38 20.77 1.16
CA ALA A 119 -8.44 21.08 0.08
C ALA A 119 -7.50 19.90 -0.22
N ILE A 120 -6.89 19.29 0.81
CA ILE A 120 -6.03 18.10 0.67
C ILE A 120 -6.82 16.93 0.07
N ALA A 121 -8.08 16.75 0.47
CA ALA A 121 -8.94 15.70 -0.05
C ALA A 121 -9.28 15.91 -1.54
N GLU A 122 -9.54 17.14 -2.00
CA GLU A 122 -9.79 17.37 -3.43
C GLU A 122 -8.50 17.26 -4.26
N GLU A 123 -7.36 17.76 -3.76
CA GLU A 123 -6.05 17.57 -4.41
C GLU A 123 -5.71 16.08 -4.56
N GLY A 124 -6.01 15.27 -3.53
CA GLY A 124 -5.91 13.81 -3.58
C GLY A 124 -6.83 13.18 -4.63
N ARG A 125 -8.07 13.65 -4.76
CA ARG A 125 -9.00 13.20 -5.82
C ARG A 125 -8.54 13.61 -7.20
N GLU A 126 -7.99 14.81 -7.39
CA GLU A 126 -7.44 15.27 -8.67
C GLU A 126 -6.20 14.46 -9.07
N ARG A 127 -5.26 14.24 -8.14
CA ARG A 127 -4.11 13.35 -8.36
C ARG A 127 -4.55 11.92 -8.71
N GLY A 128 -5.53 11.36 -7.99
CA GLY A 128 -6.10 10.05 -8.30
C GLY A 128 -6.75 9.97 -9.69
N LYS A 129 -7.55 10.98 -10.08
CA LYS A 129 -8.14 11.06 -11.43
C LYS A 129 -7.05 11.08 -12.51
N ASN A 130 -6.01 11.89 -12.34
CA ASN A 130 -4.92 12.01 -13.30
C ASN A 130 -4.12 10.70 -13.42
N MET A 131 -3.75 10.08 -12.30
CA MET A 131 -3.05 8.80 -12.28
C MET A 131 -3.85 7.68 -12.95
N VAL A 132 -5.17 7.65 -12.80
CA VAL A 132 -6.04 6.69 -13.50
C VAL A 132 -6.05 6.93 -15.02
N VAL A 133 -6.08 8.19 -15.47
CA VAL A 133 -5.98 8.53 -16.91
C VAL A 133 -4.61 8.15 -17.48
N GLU A 134 -3.53 8.40 -16.74
CA GLU A 134 -2.18 8.01 -17.12
C GLU A 134 -2.04 6.48 -17.23
N ALA A 135 -2.49 5.74 -16.22
CA ALA A 135 -2.50 4.28 -16.20
C ALA A 135 -3.34 3.68 -17.35
N GLN A 136 -4.50 4.27 -17.66
CA GLN A 136 -5.29 3.91 -18.84
C GLN A 136 -4.51 4.13 -20.13
N SER A 137 -3.81 5.27 -20.29
CA SER A 137 -3.00 5.54 -21.47
C SER A 137 -1.81 4.59 -21.64
N VAL A 138 -1.18 4.18 -20.52
CA VAL A 138 -0.08 3.19 -20.49
C VAL A 138 -0.63 1.82 -20.88
N ARG A 139 -1.76 1.41 -20.30
CA ARG A 139 -2.45 0.16 -20.64
C ARG A 139 -2.84 0.11 -22.13
N GLU A 140 -3.42 1.17 -22.67
CA GLU A 140 -3.77 1.25 -24.10
C GLU A 140 -2.52 1.12 -24.99
N ARG A 141 -1.41 1.77 -24.62
CA ARG A 141 -0.13 1.66 -25.33
C ARG A 141 0.43 0.23 -25.31
N ILE A 142 0.41 -0.43 -24.15
CA ILE A 142 0.86 -1.83 -23.99
C ILE A 142 -0.04 -2.78 -24.79
N LEU A 143 -1.37 -2.62 -24.72
CA LEU A 143 -2.31 -3.45 -25.48
C LEU A 143 -2.16 -3.27 -27.00
N ALA A 144 -1.91 -2.04 -27.46
CA ALA A 144 -1.64 -1.76 -28.87
C ALA A 144 -0.33 -2.39 -29.36
N ASP A 145 0.73 -2.35 -28.54
CA ASP A 145 2.01 -2.98 -28.85
C ASP A 145 1.93 -4.52 -28.84
N LEU A 146 1.27 -5.11 -27.83
CA LEU A 146 1.00 -6.55 -27.78
C LEU A 146 0.14 -7.02 -28.96
N ALA A 147 -0.85 -6.22 -29.37
CA ALA A 147 -1.66 -6.53 -30.55
C ALA A 147 -0.83 -6.50 -31.85
N ARG A 148 0.12 -5.57 -31.95
CA ARG A 148 1.07 -5.44 -33.08
C ARG A 148 2.01 -6.64 -33.14
N LYS A 149 2.73 -6.94 -32.04
CA LYS A 149 3.62 -8.11 -31.92
C LYS A 149 2.90 -9.42 -32.21
N ARG A 150 1.67 -9.58 -31.69
CA ARG A 150 0.82 -10.75 -31.99
C ARG A 150 0.44 -10.85 -33.46
N HIS A 151 0.29 -9.73 -34.18
CA HIS A 151 0.05 -9.74 -35.62
C HIS A 151 1.32 -10.12 -36.39
N GLU A 152 2.46 -9.53 -36.04
CA GLU A 152 3.78 -9.82 -36.63
C GLU A 152 4.12 -11.32 -36.51
N HIS A 153 4.06 -11.89 -35.30
CA HIS A 153 4.29 -13.33 -35.08
C HIS A 153 3.30 -14.24 -35.81
N ARG A 154 2.05 -13.80 -36.03
CA ARG A 154 1.10 -14.56 -36.87
C ARG A 154 1.52 -14.57 -38.34
N VAL A 155 2.02 -13.44 -38.85
CA VAL A 155 2.55 -13.34 -40.21
C VAL A 155 3.79 -14.23 -40.36
N GLU A 156 4.70 -14.24 -39.39
CA GLU A 156 5.86 -15.14 -39.35
C GLU A 156 5.43 -16.62 -39.36
N VAL A 157 4.47 -17.01 -38.51
CA VAL A 157 3.94 -18.38 -38.47
C VAL A 157 3.30 -18.80 -39.80
N GLU A 158 2.58 -17.92 -40.49
CA GLU A 158 2.05 -18.22 -41.83
C GLU A 158 3.16 -18.30 -42.90
N GLN A 159 4.19 -17.46 -42.83
CA GLN A 159 5.36 -17.58 -43.73
C GLN A 159 6.09 -18.91 -43.51
N LEU A 160 6.25 -19.35 -42.26
CA LEU A 160 6.84 -20.65 -41.92
C LEU A 160 5.96 -21.81 -42.39
N ARG A 161 4.62 -21.70 -42.29
CA ARG A 161 3.68 -22.70 -42.83
C ARG A 161 3.80 -22.83 -44.35
N VAL A 162 3.75 -21.71 -45.08
CA VAL A 162 3.94 -21.68 -46.54
C VAL A 162 5.30 -22.25 -46.95
N THR A 163 6.36 -21.96 -46.17
CA THR A 163 7.71 -22.49 -46.43
C THR A 163 7.78 -24.00 -46.19
N ARG A 164 7.21 -24.49 -45.08
CA ARG A 164 7.07 -25.93 -44.79
C ARG A 164 6.31 -26.65 -45.91
N ASP A 165 5.19 -26.09 -46.35
CA ASP A 165 4.33 -26.74 -47.35
C ASP A 165 5.03 -26.83 -48.72
N ARG A 166 5.79 -25.80 -49.11
CA ARG A 166 6.70 -25.85 -50.28
C ARG A 166 7.82 -26.88 -50.14
N LEU A 167 8.40 -27.04 -48.94
CA LEU A 167 9.41 -28.06 -48.68
C LEU A 167 8.84 -29.48 -48.76
N LEU A 168 7.61 -29.69 -48.27
CA LEU A 168 6.90 -30.96 -48.40
C LEU A 168 6.54 -31.28 -49.86
N GLU A 169 6.13 -30.27 -50.64
CA GLU A 169 5.90 -30.40 -52.09
C GLU A 169 7.20 -30.78 -52.83
N ALA A 170 8.30 -30.05 -52.58
CA ALA A 170 9.60 -30.33 -53.17
C ALA A 170 10.14 -31.73 -52.81
N LEU A 171 9.97 -32.15 -51.54
CA LEU A 171 10.31 -33.49 -51.09
C LEU A 171 9.44 -34.57 -51.76
N GLY A 172 8.15 -34.28 -52.00
CA GLY A 172 7.24 -35.14 -52.75
C GLY A 172 7.70 -35.35 -54.20
N ILE A 173 8.06 -34.26 -54.89
CA ILE A 173 8.61 -34.30 -56.26
C ILE A 173 9.93 -35.08 -56.29
N PHE A 174 10.84 -34.82 -55.35
CA PHE A 174 12.13 -35.52 -55.26
C PHE A 174 11.94 -37.02 -55.04
N ARG A 175 11.03 -37.42 -54.13
CA ARG A 175 10.69 -38.82 -53.89
C ARG A 175 10.10 -39.48 -55.14
N GLN A 176 9.17 -38.82 -55.83
CA GLN A 176 8.60 -39.34 -57.07
C GLN A 176 9.66 -39.52 -58.17
N GLY A 177 10.63 -38.60 -58.26
CA GLY A 177 11.79 -38.72 -59.14
C GLY A 177 12.68 -39.91 -58.79
N LEU A 178 13.01 -40.09 -57.51
CA LEU A 178 13.77 -41.25 -57.02
C LEU A 178 13.04 -42.57 -57.31
N ASP A 179 11.76 -42.68 -56.98
CA ASP A 179 10.95 -43.88 -57.21
C ASP A 179 10.93 -44.23 -58.72
N GLY A 180 10.83 -43.21 -59.59
CA GLY A 180 10.92 -43.36 -61.06
C GLY A 180 12.30 -43.81 -61.56
N TRP A 181 13.40 -43.26 -61.04
CA TRP A 181 14.75 -43.71 -61.38
C TRP A 181 15.05 -45.13 -60.87
N ILE A 182 14.53 -45.50 -59.70
CA ILE A 182 14.61 -46.86 -59.18
C ILE A 182 13.85 -47.83 -60.10
N GLU A 183 12.63 -47.48 -60.54
CA GLU A 183 11.89 -48.31 -61.49
C GLU A 183 12.62 -48.41 -62.85
N GLU A 184 13.16 -47.30 -63.37
CA GLU A 184 13.93 -47.32 -64.61
C GLU A 184 15.17 -48.24 -64.50
N LEU A 185 15.91 -48.17 -63.39
CA LEU A 185 17.09 -49.00 -63.13
C LEU A 185 16.73 -50.49 -63.00
N VAL A 186 15.67 -50.81 -62.24
CA VAL A 186 15.15 -52.19 -62.10
C VAL A 186 14.69 -52.76 -63.45
N GLN A 187 14.18 -51.92 -64.35
CA GLN A 187 13.79 -52.31 -65.71
C GLN A 187 14.96 -52.26 -66.72
N ALA A 188 16.05 -51.56 -66.40
CA ALA A 188 17.23 -51.47 -67.26
C ALA A 188 18.02 -52.79 -67.28
N GLU A 189 18.19 -53.45 -66.13
CA GLU A 189 18.86 -54.76 -66.03
C GLU A 189 18.25 -55.83 -66.96
N PRO A 190 16.94 -56.16 -66.91
CA PRO A 190 16.37 -57.17 -67.81
C PRO A 190 16.37 -56.74 -69.27
N ARG A 191 16.30 -55.43 -69.58
CA ARG A 191 16.45 -54.92 -70.96
C ARG A 191 17.88 -55.10 -71.46
N ALA A 192 18.89 -54.80 -70.64
CA ALA A 192 20.29 -55.00 -70.96
C ALA A 192 20.60 -56.50 -71.12
N ALA A 193 20.09 -57.35 -70.23
CA ALA A 193 20.21 -58.80 -70.33
C ALA A 193 19.57 -59.36 -71.62
N ALA A 194 18.36 -58.91 -71.97
CA ALA A 194 17.69 -59.30 -73.21
C ALA A 194 18.44 -58.79 -74.46
N ALA A 195 18.95 -57.56 -74.43
CA ALA A 195 19.77 -57.00 -75.52
C ALA A 195 21.10 -57.75 -75.69
N ALA A 196 21.78 -58.08 -74.59
CA ALA A 196 22.98 -58.90 -74.56
C ALA A 196 22.71 -60.33 -75.04
N GLN A 197 21.59 -60.94 -74.64
CA GLN A 197 21.19 -62.27 -75.13
C GLN A 197 20.87 -62.25 -76.63
N GLN A 198 20.21 -61.21 -77.15
CA GLN A 198 20.01 -61.02 -78.59
C GLN A 198 21.33 -60.78 -79.32
N ALA A 199 22.26 -60.03 -78.74
CA ALA A 199 23.60 -59.85 -79.32
C ALA A 199 24.36 -61.18 -79.37
N GLY A 200 24.35 -61.96 -78.28
CA GLY A 200 24.90 -63.32 -78.22
C GLY A 200 24.23 -64.27 -79.22
N GLN A 201 22.92 -64.19 -79.43
CA GLN A 201 22.22 -64.94 -80.47
C GLN A 201 22.60 -64.49 -81.89
N ARG A 202 22.80 -63.19 -82.14
CA ARG A 202 23.31 -62.68 -83.43
C ARG A 202 24.74 -63.14 -83.69
N VAL A 203 25.58 -63.27 -82.67
CA VAL A 203 26.93 -63.84 -82.77
C VAL A 203 26.87 -65.35 -83.01
N ALA A 204 26.06 -66.09 -82.26
CA ALA A 204 25.90 -67.54 -82.43
C ALA A 204 25.16 -67.96 -83.72
N ALA A 205 24.41 -67.06 -84.34
CA ALA A 205 23.75 -67.27 -85.63
C ALA A 205 24.60 -66.81 -86.84
N GLN A 206 25.73 -66.14 -86.61
CA GLN A 206 26.76 -66.03 -87.64
C GLN A 206 27.38 -67.42 -87.84
N PRO A 207 27.60 -67.88 -89.09
CA PRO A 207 28.35 -69.10 -89.31
C PRO A 207 29.75 -68.94 -88.71
N GLU A 208 30.26 -69.97 -88.03
CA GLU A 208 31.65 -69.97 -87.55
C GLU A 208 32.57 -69.68 -88.74
N SER A 209 33.26 -68.54 -88.69
CA SER A 209 34.17 -68.10 -89.73
C SER A 209 35.27 -69.14 -89.90
N THR A 210 35.52 -69.56 -91.15
CA THR A 210 36.48 -70.63 -91.39
C THR A 210 37.89 -70.14 -91.04
N VAL A 211 38.80 -71.06 -90.68
CA VAL A 211 40.17 -70.69 -90.27
C VAL A 211 40.88 -69.82 -91.31
N ALA A 212 40.64 -70.06 -92.60
CA ALA A 212 41.20 -69.25 -93.69
C ALA A 212 40.59 -67.83 -93.78
N GLU A 213 39.32 -67.66 -93.41
CA GLU A 213 38.66 -66.35 -93.36
C GLU A 213 39.09 -65.56 -92.12
N LEU A 214 39.26 -66.23 -90.98
CA LEU A 214 39.88 -65.64 -89.79
C LEU A 214 41.34 -65.24 -90.03
N GLU A 215 42.14 -66.06 -90.71
CA GLU A 215 43.50 -65.68 -91.11
C GLU A 215 43.53 -64.51 -92.09
N ALA A 216 42.55 -64.41 -93.00
CA ALA A 216 42.37 -63.25 -93.88
C ALA A 216 41.96 -61.99 -93.10
N GLU A 217 41.00 -62.09 -92.17
CA GLU A 217 40.54 -60.97 -91.35
C GLU A 217 41.66 -60.49 -90.41
N ILE A 218 42.34 -61.40 -89.71
CA ILE A 218 43.53 -61.12 -88.88
C ILE A 218 44.65 -60.49 -89.72
N SER A 219 44.87 -60.91 -90.97
CA SER A 219 45.89 -60.29 -91.83
C SER A 219 45.46 -58.93 -92.37
N THR A 220 44.16 -58.67 -92.62
CA THR A 220 43.67 -57.31 -92.90
C THR A 220 43.73 -56.41 -91.68
N ALA A 221 43.42 -56.91 -90.48
CA ALA A 221 43.52 -56.17 -89.23
C ALA A 221 44.99 -55.89 -88.86
N ARG A 222 45.91 -56.83 -89.13
CA ARG A 222 47.37 -56.64 -89.05
C ARG A 222 47.90 -55.64 -90.07
N LEU A 223 47.27 -55.51 -91.24
CA LEU A 223 47.55 -54.47 -92.25
C LEU A 223 46.97 -53.10 -91.86
N ALA A 224 45.85 -53.09 -91.14
CA ALA A 224 45.19 -51.89 -90.62
C ALA A 224 45.69 -51.44 -89.23
N GLY A 225 46.58 -52.21 -88.59
CA GLY A 225 47.21 -51.88 -87.30
C GLY A 225 46.45 -52.33 -86.04
N THR A 226 45.38 -53.11 -86.17
CA THR A 226 44.56 -53.60 -85.03
C THR A 226 44.78 -55.09 -84.83
N ALA A 227 45.72 -55.48 -83.96
CA ALA A 227 46.01 -56.88 -83.67
C ALA A 227 45.07 -57.44 -82.58
N PRO A 228 44.54 -58.67 -82.72
CA PRO A 228 43.89 -59.36 -81.61
C PRO A 228 44.95 -60.01 -80.72
N ASP A 229 45.13 -59.46 -79.52
CA ASP A 229 45.88 -60.12 -78.46
C ASP A 229 44.97 -61.12 -77.72
N GLY A 230 45.42 -62.35 -77.55
CA GLY A 230 44.59 -63.44 -77.08
C GLY A 230 45.39 -64.62 -76.54
N GLY A 231 45.53 -64.69 -75.21
CA GLY A 231 46.16 -65.84 -74.56
C GLY A 231 46.71 -65.63 -73.15
N SER A 232 45.87 -65.13 -72.24
CA SER A 232 45.96 -65.28 -70.77
C SER A 232 47.09 -66.15 -70.17
N GLY A 233 47.85 -65.63 -69.20
CA GLY A 233 48.76 -66.49 -68.43
C GLY A 233 49.74 -65.86 -67.42
N GLU A 234 49.34 -64.82 -66.69
CA GLU A 234 49.81 -64.49 -65.32
C GLU A 234 51.34 -64.38 -65.04
N GLU A 235 51.86 -63.16 -64.98
CA GLU A 235 52.74 -62.66 -63.89
C GLU A 235 52.91 -61.12 -63.99
N THR A 236 52.79 -60.41 -62.86
CA THR A 236 53.15 -58.99 -62.67
C THR A 236 54.70 -58.84 -62.61
N PRO A 237 55.33 -57.65 -62.81
CA PRO A 237 54.80 -56.31 -62.51
C PRO A 237 55.18 -55.14 -63.46
N ASP A 238 54.64 -53.96 -63.13
CA ASP A 238 55.17 -52.59 -63.26
C ASP A 238 56.30 -52.28 -64.26
N THR A 239 56.07 -51.31 -65.17
CA THR A 239 56.56 -49.92 -64.97
C THR A 239 56.11 -48.95 -66.09
N GLU A 240 55.72 -47.75 -65.65
CA GLU A 240 56.03 -46.41 -66.21
C GLU A 240 56.26 -46.20 -67.73
N ASP A 241 55.47 -45.29 -68.32
CA ASP A 241 55.92 -43.95 -68.80
C ASP A 241 55.46 -43.49 -70.21
N ALA A 242 55.25 -42.17 -70.29
CA ALA A 242 55.41 -41.21 -71.40
C ALA A 242 54.73 -41.35 -72.79
N ALA A 243 54.10 -40.22 -73.17
CA ALA A 243 54.17 -39.53 -74.48
C ALA A 243 53.44 -40.13 -75.71
N ALA A 244 52.97 -39.34 -76.69
CA ALA A 244 52.67 -37.90 -76.82
C ALA A 244 51.84 -37.63 -78.11
N GLU A 245 51.28 -36.42 -78.24
CA GLU A 245 51.02 -35.53 -79.42
C GLU A 245 50.99 -36.13 -80.87
N ALA A 246 50.27 -35.59 -81.88
CA ALA A 246 49.62 -34.29 -82.16
C ALA A 246 48.33 -34.51 -83.02
N ASP A 247 47.57 -33.58 -83.63
CA ASP A 247 47.87 -32.35 -84.41
C ASP A 247 46.50 -31.64 -84.67
N ALA A 248 46.21 -30.43 -84.16
CA ALA A 248 46.42 -29.07 -84.72
C ALA A 248 45.41 -28.62 -85.84
N PRO A 249 45.35 -27.33 -86.25
CA PRO A 249 44.62 -26.22 -85.57
C PRO A 249 43.78 -25.37 -86.60
N PRO A 250 43.54 -24.02 -86.50
CA PRO A 250 43.51 -23.03 -85.40
C PRO A 250 42.23 -22.12 -85.36
N GLY A 251 42.12 -21.24 -84.33
CA GLY A 251 41.21 -20.07 -84.32
C GLY A 251 41.23 -19.23 -83.01
N GLU A 252 41.67 -17.96 -83.11
CA GLU A 252 41.70 -16.80 -82.16
C GLU A 252 40.43 -16.62 -81.28
N GLU A 253 40.35 -15.98 -80.09
CA GLU A 253 41.22 -15.21 -79.13
C GLU A 253 40.47 -15.21 -77.73
N GLY A 254 40.93 -14.73 -76.56
CA GLY A 254 42.20 -14.11 -76.08
C GLY A 254 42.06 -13.52 -74.64
N ASP A 255 43.19 -13.29 -73.94
CA ASP A 255 43.49 -12.32 -72.83
C ASP A 255 42.63 -12.30 -71.52
N ALA A 256 43.09 -12.76 -70.33
CA ALA A 256 44.07 -12.18 -69.36
C ALA A 256 43.37 -11.76 -68.02
N ALA A 257 43.97 -11.75 -66.81
CA ALA A 257 45.21 -12.34 -66.29
C ALA A 257 45.16 -12.40 -64.73
N ALA A 258 45.97 -13.26 -64.10
CA ALA A 258 46.26 -13.26 -62.66
C ALA A 258 47.64 -13.89 -62.34
N ALA A 259 48.42 -13.23 -61.47
CA ALA A 259 49.64 -13.65 -60.74
C ALA A 259 50.12 -12.44 -59.92
N GLY A 260 50.85 -12.45 -58.80
CA GLY A 260 51.66 -13.42 -58.01
C GLY A 260 52.54 -12.54 -57.06
N THR A 261 53.41 -12.99 -56.14
CA THR A 261 53.93 -14.32 -55.76
C THR A 261 54.84 -14.17 -54.50
N ASP A 262 54.99 -15.24 -53.68
CA ASP A 262 56.22 -15.68 -52.96
C ASP A 262 56.90 -14.77 -51.88
N ALA A 263 57.68 -15.20 -50.88
CA ALA A 263 58.15 -16.52 -50.37
C ALA A 263 58.67 -16.39 -48.91
N GLY A 264 58.89 -17.50 -48.16
CA GLY A 264 59.82 -17.51 -46.99
C GLY A 264 59.55 -18.54 -45.87
N THR A 265 60.57 -19.31 -45.46
CA THR A 265 60.47 -20.47 -44.53
C THR A 265 61.44 -20.36 -43.33
N ALA A 266 61.01 -20.76 -42.12
CA ALA A 266 61.90 -21.17 -41.00
C ALA A 266 61.14 -21.95 -39.89
N GLU A 267 61.86 -22.77 -39.12
CA GLU A 267 61.38 -23.70 -38.06
C GLU A 267 61.39 -23.08 -36.63
N PRO A 268 60.90 -23.77 -35.56
CA PRO A 268 60.25 -23.12 -34.41
C PRO A 268 61.03 -23.11 -33.10
N GLU A 269 60.70 -22.16 -32.20
CA GLU A 269 60.96 -22.25 -30.76
C GLU A 269 59.80 -21.69 -29.92
N THR A 270 59.59 -22.29 -28.76
CA THR A 270 58.84 -21.80 -27.58
C THR A 270 59.81 -21.81 -26.39
N PRO A 271 59.59 -21.11 -25.26
CA PRO A 271 58.47 -20.23 -24.89
C PRO A 271 58.94 -18.83 -24.45
N ASP A 272 58.02 -17.91 -24.09
CA ASP A 272 58.26 -17.09 -22.88
C ASP A 272 56.97 -16.54 -22.25
N GLU A 273 57.13 -16.06 -21.02
CA GLU A 273 56.11 -15.67 -20.04
C GLU A 273 56.13 -14.13 -19.82
N LEU A 274 55.07 -13.57 -19.20
CA LEU A 274 54.98 -12.21 -18.62
C LEU A 274 54.89 -10.98 -19.55
N ASP A 275 53.81 -10.20 -19.38
CA ASP A 275 53.76 -8.85 -18.79
C ASP A 275 52.64 -7.98 -19.42
N GLU A 276 51.74 -7.48 -18.56
CA GLU A 276 50.95 -6.28 -18.84
C GLU A 276 51.88 -5.04 -18.72
N PRO A 277 51.65 -3.94 -19.48
CA PRO A 277 50.81 -2.90 -18.88
C PRO A 277 50.00 -2.01 -19.85
N GLU A 278 48.98 -1.37 -19.26
CA GLU A 278 48.40 -0.06 -19.57
C GLU A 278 48.29 0.43 -21.04
N ALA A 279 47.04 0.61 -21.49
CA ALA A 279 46.71 1.61 -22.50
C ALA A 279 45.40 2.34 -22.14
N VAL A 280 45.50 3.60 -21.70
CA VAL A 280 44.36 4.53 -21.65
C VAL A 280 44.07 4.98 -23.08
N GLY A 281 42.85 4.72 -23.58
CA GLY A 281 42.49 5.00 -24.97
C GLY A 281 40.99 4.95 -25.24
N GLU A 282 40.34 6.08 -25.01
CA GLU A 282 39.01 6.45 -25.48
C GLU A 282 38.62 5.83 -26.84
N TYR A 283 37.58 4.98 -26.84
CA TYR A 283 36.81 4.61 -28.03
C TYR A 283 35.31 4.73 -27.74
N VAL A 284 34.56 5.08 -28.78
CA VAL A 284 33.15 5.48 -28.70
C VAL A 284 32.28 4.28 -29.07
N ASP A 285 31.49 3.77 -28.14
CA ASP A 285 30.63 2.61 -28.40
C ASP A 285 29.47 2.96 -29.34
N LEU A 286 29.55 2.39 -30.54
CA LEU A 286 28.48 2.31 -31.53
C LEU A 286 28.32 0.83 -31.90
N GLU A 287 27.64 0.04 -31.06
CA GLU A 287 26.97 -1.19 -31.50
C GLU A 287 26.06 -1.77 -30.41
N GLY A 288 24.74 -1.57 -30.58
CA GLY A 288 23.74 -2.35 -29.86
C GLY A 288 23.27 -3.51 -30.73
N LEU A 289 23.87 -4.70 -30.56
CA LEU A 289 23.31 -6.01 -30.94
C LEU A 289 24.27 -7.17 -30.57
N THR A 290 24.19 -7.66 -29.34
CA THR A 290 24.79 -8.94 -28.94
C THR A 290 23.70 -9.90 -28.46
N ILE A 291 23.62 -11.05 -29.11
CA ILE A 291 22.72 -12.15 -28.78
C ILE A 291 23.44 -13.05 -27.78
N GLU A 292 22.83 -13.31 -26.61
CA GLU A 292 23.41 -14.25 -25.65
C GLU A 292 23.31 -15.71 -26.14
N PRO A 293 24.39 -16.50 -26.02
CA PRO A 293 24.38 -17.93 -26.35
C PRO A 293 23.75 -18.77 -25.22
N SER A 294 22.74 -19.57 -25.58
CA SER A 294 22.10 -20.57 -24.72
C SER A 294 23.11 -21.62 -24.19
N PRO A 295 23.20 -21.87 -22.87
CA PRO A 295 24.05 -22.92 -22.32
C PRO A 295 23.39 -24.30 -22.43
N ALA A 296 24.12 -25.27 -23.01
CA ALA A 296 23.65 -26.63 -23.20
C ALA A 296 24.18 -27.62 -22.13
N ALA A 297 23.23 -28.36 -21.53
CA ALA A 297 23.30 -29.78 -21.16
C ALA A 297 24.38 -30.32 -20.19
N ALA A 298 23.95 -30.58 -18.96
CA ALA A 298 24.07 -31.87 -18.26
C ALA A 298 22.82 -32.02 -17.35
N SER A 299 22.18 -33.18 -17.10
CA SER A 299 22.59 -34.59 -17.18
C SER A 299 21.41 -35.49 -17.63
N ALA A 300 21.68 -36.73 -18.02
CA ALA A 300 20.71 -37.62 -18.68
C ALA A 300 19.87 -38.51 -17.74
N ALA A 301 18.57 -38.53 -18.03
CA ALA A 301 17.61 -39.64 -17.95
C ALA A 301 17.81 -40.80 -16.94
N ALA A 302 16.82 -40.95 -16.05
CA ALA A 302 16.30 -42.25 -15.63
C ALA A 302 14.76 -42.21 -15.57
N VAL A 303 14.10 -42.74 -16.60
CA VAL A 303 12.63 -42.78 -16.69
C VAL A 303 12.07 -43.85 -15.75
N ARG A 304 11.06 -43.49 -14.94
CA ARG A 304 10.04 -44.44 -14.48
C ARG A 304 8.64 -43.83 -14.61
N LEU A 305 7.87 -44.42 -15.49
CA LEU A 305 6.44 -44.21 -15.70
C LEU A 305 5.67 -44.91 -14.57
N TYR A 306 4.74 -44.21 -13.92
CA TYR A 306 3.58 -44.78 -13.21
C TYR A 306 2.41 -43.78 -13.22
N ASP A 307 1.22 -44.31 -12.98
CA ASP A 307 -0.07 -43.77 -13.43
C ASP A 307 -0.50 -42.41 -12.85
N VAL A 308 -1.31 -41.71 -13.64
CA VAL A 308 -2.17 -40.59 -13.22
C VAL A 308 -3.60 -41.12 -13.10
N GLU A 309 -4.12 -41.16 -11.87
CA GLU A 309 -5.55 -41.30 -11.60
C GLU A 309 -6.01 -40.18 -10.65
N ALA A 310 -7.31 -39.85 -10.73
CA ALA A 310 -8.05 -38.89 -9.91
C ALA A 310 -7.76 -37.39 -10.14
N GLU A 311 -8.29 -36.86 -11.25
CA GLU A 311 -8.84 -35.50 -11.25
C GLU A 311 -10.12 -35.47 -10.38
N ALA A 312 -10.32 -34.36 -9.66
CA ALA A 312 -11.55 -34.09 -8.92
C ALA A 312 -12.10 -32.73 -9.37
N GLU A 313 -12.87 -32.74 -10.46
CA GLU A 313 -13.71 -31.61 -10.85
C GLU A 313 -14.81 -31.41 -9.79
N VAL A 314 -15.00 -30.18 -9.33
CA VAL A 314 -16.08 -29.79 -8.43
C VAL A 314 -17.09 -28.97 -9.23
N ASP A 315 -18.08 -29.66 -9.79
CA ASP A 315 -19.20 -29.01 -10.47
C ASP A 315 -20.13 -28.32 -9.46
N PHE A 316 -20.46 -27.06 -9.74
CA PHE A 316 -21.55 -26.32 -9.12
C PHE A 316 -22.80 -26.47 -10.01
N ASP A 317 -23.89 -27.00 -9.45
CA ASP A 317 -25.22 -26.82 -10.06
C ASP A 317 -26.27 -26.41 -9.01
N ALA A 318 -27.24 -25.61 -9.47
CA ALA A 318 -28.29 -25.03 -8.66
C ALA A 318 -29.49 -25.97 -8.51
N GLY A 319 -30.23 -25.82 -7.41
CA GLY A 319 -31.23 -26.82 -7.02
C GLY A 319 -32.56 -26.78 -7.78
N ALA A 320 -33.25 -27.92 -7.75
CA ALA A 320 -34.72 -28.03 -7.83
C ALA A 320 -35.19 -29.36 -7.17
N ASP A 321 -36.47 -29.41 -6.83
CA ASP A 321 -37.30 -30.58 -6.48
C ASP A 321 -36.96 -31.43 -5.23
N ALA A 322 -37.73 -31.16 -4.16
CA ALA A 322 -38.34 -32.17 -3.29
C ALA A 322 -39.53 -32.86 -4.04
N PRO A 323 -40.17 -33.97 -3.57
CA PRO A 323 -40.30 -34.41 -2.18
C PRO A 323 -40.31 -35.95 -1.97
N GLU A 324 -40.97 -36.39 -0.88
CA GLU A 324 -41.16 -37.77 -0.35
C GLU A 324 -39.99 -38.31 0.50
N GLY A 325 -40.20 -38.92 1.68
CA GLY A 325 -41.43 -39.11 2.46
C GLY A 325 -41.25 -40.14 3.60
N GLN A 326 -42.15 -40.12 4.60
CA GLN A 326 -42.25 -41.04 5.76
C GLN A 326 -41.21 -40.83 6.90
N ALA A 327 -41.49 -41.10 8.19
CA ALA A 327 -42.72 -41.12 9.01
C ALA A 327 -42.35 -41.38 10.50
N SER A 328 -43.31 -41.18 11.43
CA SER A 328 -43.26 -41.49 12.89
C SER A 328 -42.66 -40.39 13.79
N GLY A 329 -43.29 -39.97 14.89
CA GLY A 329 -44.63 -40.27 15.43
C GLY A 329 -45.00 -39.21 16.49
N ALA A 330 -46.19 -38.61 16.45
CA ALA A 330 -47.41 -39.08 17.10
C ALA A 330 -47.50 -38.80 18.62
N SER A 331 -48.17 -37.71 18.99
CA SER A 331 -49.01 -37.62 20.19
C SER A 331 -50.11 -36.57 20.00
N ASP A 332 -51.38 -37.01 20.00
CA ASP A 332 -52.59 -36.19 20.04
C ASP A 332 -52.68 -35.34 21.33
N GLU A 333 -53.30 -34.15 21.27
CA GLU A 333 -54.73 -33.99 21.62
C GLU A 333 -55.25 -32.59 21.23
N ALA A 334 -56.58 -32.46 21.10
CA ALA A 334 -57.24 -31.42 20.31
C ALA A 334 -58.25 -30.57 21.10
N ALA A 335 -58.89 -29.63 20.35
CA ALA A 335 -60.08 -28.85 20.67
C ALA A 335 -59.90 -27.54 21.47
N ALA A 336 -60.62 -26.44 21.20
CA ALA A 336 -61.44 -26.06 20.03
C ALA A 336 -61.85 -24.57 20.11
N ALA A 337 -62.38 -24.03 18.99
CA ALA A 337 -63.05 -22.72 18.83
C ALA A 337 -62.14 -21.47 18.95
N ALA A 338 -62.21 -20.45 18.10
CA ALA A 338 -63.38 -19.93 17.38
C ALA A 338 -62.99 -19.30 16.03
N SER A 339 -63.93 -19.31 15.08
CA SER A 339 -63.90 -18.53 13.85
C SER A 339 -64.41 -17.11 14.08
N ASP A 340 -63.70 -16.11 13.57
CA ASP A 340 -64.33 -14.87 13.09
C ASP A 340 -63.59 -14.35 11.85
N GLU A 341 -64.31 -13.72 10.95
CA GLU A 341 -63.83 -13.28 9.63
C GLU A 341 -63.37 -11.81 9.69
N THR A 342 -62.17 -11.50 9.19
CA THR A 342 -61.87 -10.17 8.61
C THR A 342 -60.72 -10.29 7.61
N GLU A 343 -60.95 -9.93 6.35
CA GLU A 343 -59.88 -9.82 5.34
C GLU A 343 -58.96 -8.62 5.63
N PRO A 344 -57.64 -8.72 5.37
CA PRO A 344 -56.71 -7.60 5.49
C PRO A 344 -56.80 -6.66 4.28
N ALA A 345 -56.62 -5.36 4.53
CA ALA A 345 -56.45 -4.38 3.45
C ALA A 345 -55.11 -4.60 2.73
N GLY A 346 -55.15 -4.60 1.40
CA GLY A 346 -54.00 -4.94 0.56
C GLY A 346 -52.86 -3.92 0.59
N GLU A 347 -51.64 -4.44 0.72
CA GLU A 347 -50.36 -3.74 0.57
C GLU A 347 -50.00 -3.63 -0.94
N PRO A 348 -49.42 -2.52 -1.42
CA PRO A 348 -49.09 -2.35 -2.83
C PRO A 348 -47.83 -3.16 -3.23
N PRO A 349 -47.73 -3.66 -4.47
CA PRO A 349 -46.55 -4.40 -4.93
C PRO A 349 -45.31 -3.49 -5.07
N PRO A 350 -44.09 -4.04 -4.96
CA PRO A 350 -42.84 -3.28 -5.06
C PRO A 350 -42.59 -2.75 -6.48
N ALA A 351 -41.82 -1.66 -6.58
CA ALA A 351 -41.67 -0.87 -7.80
C ALA A 351 -40.85 -1.56 -8.91
N ASP A 352 -41.34 -1.46 -10.15
CA ASP A 352 -40.68 -1.97 -11.35
C ASP A 352 -39.33 -1.26 -11.63
N ALA A 353 -38.24 -2.03 -11.60
CA ALA A 353 -36.89 -1.55 -11.91
C ALA A 353 -36.76 -0.93 -13.31
N GLU A 354 -37.61 -1.33 -14.26
CA GLU A 354 -37.62 -0.84 -15.63
C GLU A 354 -37.96 0.66 -15.75
N ALA A 355 -38.75 1.20 -14.81
CA ALA A 355 -39.02 2.64 -14.71
C ALA A 355 -37.77 3.47 -14.32
N ILE A 356 -36.84 2.87 -13.57
CA ILE A 356 -35.58 3.52 -13.16
C ILE A 356 -34.61 3.59 -14.35
N PHE A 357 -34.49 2.50 -15.12
CA PHE A 357 -33.64 2.47 -16.32
C PHE A 357 -34.17 3.35 -17.47
N ALA A 358 -35.49 3.54 -17.57
CA ALA A 358 -36.08 4.51 -18.49
C ALA A 358 -35.66 5.96 -18.14
N ARG A 359 -35.61 6.29 -16.84
CA ARG A 359 -35.24 7.62 -16.33
C ARG A 359 -33.75 7.93 -16.46
N LEU A 360 -32.88 6.92 -16.36
CA LEU A 360 -31.45 7.05 -16.63
C LEU A 360 -31.16 7.30 -18.12
N ARG A 361 -31.88 6.65 -19.04
CA ARG A 361 -31.70 6.84 -20.49
C ARG A 361 -32.14 8.22 -21.01
N SER A 362 -33.05 8.91 -20.33
CA SER A 362 -33.47 10.27 -20.70
C SER A 362 -32.52 11.39 -20.25
N ILE A 363 -31.57 11.10 -19.35
CA ILE A 363 -30.62 12.10 -18.84
C ILE A 363 -29.36 12.18 -19.72
N THR A 364 -28.96 11.08 -20.36
CA THR A 364 -27.71 10.96 -21.13
C THR A 364 -27.79 11.39 -22.60
N THR A 365 -28.93 11.92 -23.07
CA THR A 365 -29.18 12.24 -24.49
C THR A 365 -29.58 13.70 -24.75
N GLN A 366 -29.04 14.65 -23.99
CA GLN A 366 -29.06 16.07 -24.36
C GLN A 366 -27.78 16.45 -25.15
N PRO A 367 -27.88 16.98 -26.38
CA PRO A 367 -26.72 17.48 -27.10
C PRO A 367 -26.30 18.85 -26.57
N VAL A 368 -25.05 18.96 -26.11
CA VAL A 368 -24.44 20.25 -25.77
C VAL A 368 -24.08 20.99 -27.07
N GLY A 369 -24.64 22.18 -27.26
CA GLY A 369 -24.41 23.00 -28.45
C GLY A 369 -23.07 23.73 -28.45
N GLU A 370 -22.54 23.96 -29.64
CA GLU A 370 -21.31 24.72 -29.89
C GLU A 370 -21.44 26.21 -29.48
N PRO A 371 -20.38 26.82 -28.93
CA PRO A 371 -20.22 28.27 -28.91
C PRO A 371 -19.25 28.75 -30.00
N GLU A 372 -19.76 29.61 -30.90
CA GLU A 372 -18.95 30.33 -31.91
C GLU A 372 -18.00 31.39 -31.28
N PRO A 373 -16.97 31.84 -32.02
CA PRO A 373 -15.79 32.50 -31.44
C PRO A 373 -15.99 33.99 -31.12
N ARG A 374 -15.17 34.51 -30.19
CA ARG A 374 -14.91 35.95 -30.06
C ARG A 374 -13.42 36.23 -29.96
N SER A 375 -13.00 37.24 -30.72
CA SER A 375 -11.61 37.64 -30.95
C SER A 375 -11.09 38.61 -29.88
N ALA A 376 -9.75 38.66 -29.76
CA ALA A 376 -8.95 39.84 -29.40
C ALA A 376 -9.15 40.43 -27.97
N GLU A 377 -8.17 41.06 -27.31
CA GLU A 377 -6.74 41.29 -27.56
C GLU A 377 -6.13 41.90 -26.28
N SER A 378 -4.90 41.52 -25.92
CA SER A 378 -3.91 42.41 -25.26
C SER A 378 -2.66 41.59 -24.94
N GLY A 379 -1.53 41.95 -25.56
CA GLY A 379 -0.23 41.39 -25.20
C GLY A 379 0.45 42.24 -24.12
N VAL A 380 1.10 41.58 -23.17
CA VAL A 380 2.20 42.17 -22.39
C VAL A 380 3.38 41.22 -22.50
N THR A 381 4.45 41.69 -23.13
CA THR A 381 5.76 41.05 -23.10
C THR A 381 6.48 41.44 -21.83
N ASP A 382 7.07 40.49 -21.11
CA ASP A 382 8.24 40.75 -20.27
C ASP A 382 9.28 39.64 -20.49
N ASP A 383 10.55 40.01 -20.38
CA ASP A 383 11.69 39.27 -20.91
C ASP A 383 12.78 39.16 -19.83
N GLY A 384 13.18 37.94 -19.47
CA GLY A 384 14.17 37.74 -18.41
C GLY A 384 14.23 36.30 -17.88
N PRO A 385 15.40 35.85 -17.39
CA PRO A 385 15.99 34.63 -17.94
C PRO A 385 15.77 33.36 -17.11
N ALA A 386 15.85 32.21 -17.79
CA ALA A 386 15.69 30.89 -17.20
C ALA A 386 16.82 30.51 -16.21
N PRO A 387 16.50 29.93 -15.04
CA PRO A 387 17.44 29.14 -14.24
C PRO A 387 17.60 27.72 -14.83
N PRO A 388 18.68 26.99 -14.48
CA PRO A 388 19.09 25.78 -15.20
C PRO A 388 18.21 24.56 -14.92
N VAL A 389 18.05 23.73 -15.95
CA VAL A 389 17.45 22.39 -15.87
C VAL A 389 18.36 21.48 -15.03
N ALA A 390 17.85 20.97 -13.91
CA ALA A 390 18.43 19.84 -13.21
C ALA A 390 17.97 18.53 -13.90
N PRO A 391 18.79 17.48 -13.97
CA PRO A 391 18.46 16.29 -14.75
C PRO A 391 17.27 15.53 -14.14
N GLU A 392 16.34 15.11 -15.00
CA GLU A 392 15.32 14.13 -14.64
C GLU A 392 16.00 12.83 -14.20
N VAL A 393 15.85 12.48 -12.93
CA VAL A 393 16.17 11.13 -12.45
C VAL A 393 14.97 10.27 -12.85
N VAL A 394 15.17 9.39 -13.82
CA VAL A 394 14.15 8.43 -14.27
C VAL A 394 13.87 7.46 -13.13
N ALA A 395 12.81 7.73 -12.37
CA ALA A 395 12.28 6.83 -11.35
C ALA A 395 11.38 5.77 -12.01
N GLU A 396 12.02 4.80 -12.67
CA GLU A 396 11.38 3.53 -12.97
C GLU A 396 11.18 2.75 -11.66
N TYR A 397 10.14 1.90 -11.59
CA TYR A 397 9.68 1.14 -10.41
C TYR A 397 8.93 1.93 -9.33
N ALA A 398 7.72 2.37 -9.68
CA ALA A 398 6.60 2.48 -8.74
C ALA A 398 5.47 1.58 -9.22
N ASP A 399 5.39 0.35 -8.71
CA ASP A 399 4.29 -0.58 -9.00
C ASP A 399 4.15 -1.66 -7.89
N GLU A 400 3.74 -1.24 -6.70
CA GLU A 400 2.86 -2.02 -5.83
C GLU A 400 1.75 -1.06 -5.36
N PRO A 401 0.46 -1.32 -5.69
CA PRO A 401 -0.63 -0.48 -5.22
C PRO A 401 -0.86 -0.64 -3.71
N ASP A 402 -1.34 0.42 -3.06
CA ASP A 402 -1.58 0.49 -1.61
C ASP A 402 -2.88 -0.28 -1.19
N GLU A 403 -3.05 -1.50 -1.69
CA GLU A 403 -4.19 -2.40 -1.40
C GLU A 403 -4.28 -2.78 0.09
N LEU A 404 -3.20 -2.57 0.84
CA LEU A 404 -3.10 -2.83 2.27
C LEU A 404 -3.98 -1.87 3.10
N ALA A 405 -4.29 -0.67 2.60
CA ALA A 405 -5.06 0.31 3.37
C ALA A 405 -6.50 -0.14 3.67
N ASP A 406 -7.14 -0.85 2.73
CA ASP A 406 -8.50 -1.35 2.86
C ASP A 406 -8.55 -2.72 3.58
N GLU A 407 -7.56 -3.60 3.38
CA GLU A 407 -7.43 -4.89 4.11
C GLU A 407 -7.32 -4.67 5.63
N TYR A 408 -6.66 -3.58 6.07
CA TYR A 408 -6.54 -3.23 7.49
C TYR A 408 -7.78 -2.57 8.11
N ALA A 409 -8.80 -2.22 7.33
CA ALA A 409 -10.08 -1.76 7.87
C ALA A 409 -10.93 -2.93 8.37
N ASP A 410 -10.89 -4.08 7.68
CA ASP A 410 -11.60 -5.29 8.10
C ASP A 410 -10.86 -6.02 9.25
N GLU A 411 -9.52 -6.02 9.29
CA GLU A 411 -8.76 -6.53 10.46
C GLU A 411 -9.03 -5.74 11.77
N LEU A 412 -9.50 -4.49 11.70
CA LEU A 412 -9.95 -3.75 12.87
C LEU A 412 -11.27 -4.28 13.44
N ALA A 413 -12.14 -4.84 12.60
CA ALA A 413 -13.36 -5.52 13.02
C ALA A 413 -13.09 -6.96 13.48
N GLU A 414 -12.21 -7.70 12.80
CA GLU A 414 -11.94 -9.11 13.12
C GLU A 414 -11.07 -9.30 14.37
N ALA A 415 -10.18 -8.36 14.69
CA ALA A 415 -9.41 -8.40 15.95
C ALA A 415 -10.28 -8.18 17.21
N ALA A 416 -11.51 -7.67 17.06
CA ALA A 416 -12.51 -7.62 18.13
C ALA A 416 -13.24 -8.97 18.33
N ALA A 417 -12.96 -9.97 17.50
CA ALA A 417 -13.62 -11.28 17.49
C ALA A 417 -12.75 -12.44 18.03
N VAL A 418 -11.72 -12.14 18.83
CA VAL A 418 -11.17 -13.17 19.74
C VAL A 418 -12.26 -13.51 20.76
N PRO A 419 -12.60 -14.80 20.99
CA PRO A 419 -13.61 -15.18 21.97
C PRO A 419 -13.04 -15.01 23.39
N ALA A 420 -13.05 -13.78 23.88
CA ALA A 420 -12.92 -13.51 25.31
C ALA A 420 -14.10 -14.17 26.04
N ASP A 421 -13.81 -14.80 27.16
CA ASP A 421 -14.85 -15.10 28.16
C ASP A 421 -15.45 -13.74 28.55
N PRO A 422 -16.78 -13.50 28.43
CA PRO A 422 -17.36 -12.17 28.60
C PRO A 422 -17.13 -11.53 29.99
N ASP A 423 -16.63 -12.30 30.95
CA ASP A 423 -16.23 -11.85 32.29
C ASP A 423 -14.73 -11.41 32.38
N ASP A 424 -13.86 -11.71 31.41
CA ASP A 424 -12.43 -11.33 31.41
C ASP A 424 -12.15 -10.01 30.66
N LEU A 425 -12.64 -8.90 31.24
CA LEU A 425 -12.42 -7.55 30.71
C LEU A 425 -10.94 -7.14 30.69
N VAL A 426 -10.12 -7.65 31.62
CA VAL A 426 -8.70 -7.29 31.73
C VAL A 426 -7.88 -8.01 30.65
N GLY A 427 -8.17 -9.28 30.38
CA GLY A 427 -7.60 -10.03 29.26
C GLY A 427 -7.94 -9.41 27.91
N ALA A 428 -9.18 -8.93 27.74
CA ALA A 428 -9.61 -8.19 26.55
C ALA A 428 -8.83 -6.87 26.37
N ALA A 429 -8.75 -6.04 27.42
CA ALA A 429 -7.96 -4.79 27.39
C ALA A 429 -6.47 -5.05 27.10
N ARG A 430 -5.90 -6.11 27.70
CA ARG A 430 -4.52 -6.56 27.41
C ARG A 430 -4.33 -6.95 25.95
N ALA A 431 -5.26 -7.68 25.34
CA ALA A 431 -5.19 -8.07 23.93
C ALA A 431 -5.22 -6.84 23.00
N VAL A 432 -6.10 -5.87 23.28
CA VAL A 432 -6.16 -4.59 22.56
C VAL A 432 -4.83 -3.83 22.67
N ALA A 433 -4.26 -3.74 23.87
CA ALA A 433 -3.00 -3.05 24.12
C ALA A 433 -1.81 -3.71 23.39
N VAL A 434 -1.66 -5.04 23.52
CA VAL A 434 -0.60 -5.81 22.82
C VAL A 434 -0.74 -5.66 21.30
N GLY A 435 -1.95 -5.81 20.75
CA GLY A 435 -2.22 -5.61 19.33
C GLY A 435 -1.91 -4.17 18.86
N GLY A 436 -2.23 -3.18 19.69
CA GLY A 436 -1.91 -1.76 19.46
C GLY A 436 -0.40 -1.50 19.41
N ILE A 437 0.39 -2.12 20.30
CA ILE A 437 1.86 -2.06 20.26
C ILE A 437 2.38 -2.77 19.01
N ALA A 438 1.95 -4.01 18.74
CA ALA A 438 2.40 -4.81 17.61
C ALA A 438 2.18 -4.11 16.26
N ARG A 439 0.99 -3.52 16.05
CA ARG A 439 0.66 -2.74 14.84
C ARG A 439 1.59 -1.53 14.66
N ARG A 440 1.87 -0.79 15.73
CA ARG A 440 2.79 0.37 15.69
C ARG A 440 4.24 -0.05 15.40
N LEU A 441 4.69 -1.17 15.97
CA LEU A 441 6.01 -1.74 15.69
C LEU A 441 6.11 -2.25 14.24
N LYS A 442 5.09 -2.96 13.74
CA LYS A 442 5.03 -3.41 12.34
C LYS A 442 5.14 -2.24 11.36
N ARG A 443 4.46 -1.11 11.64
CA ARG A 443 4.59 0.12 10.83
C ARG A 443 6.01 0.70 10.89
N LEU A 444 6.58 0.93 12.08
CA LEU A 444 7.94 1.45 12.22
C LEU A 444 9.01 0.57 11.53
N VAL A 445 8.84 -0.76 11.55
CA VAL A 445 9.72 -1.70 10.84
C VAL A 445 9.60 -1.57 9.32
N VAL A 446 8.41 -1.26 8.78
CA VAL A 446 8.21 -0.98 7.35
C VAL A 446 8.79 0.38 6.98
N ASP A 447 8.55 1.41 7.79
CA ASP A 447 9.06 2.77 7.56
C ASP A 447 10.61 2.76 7.55
N GLU A 448 11.25 2.15 8.56
CA GLU A 448 12.72 2.02 8.63
C GLU A 448 13.28 1.15 7.50
N GLN A 449 12.54 0.13 7.05
CA GLN A 449 12.92 -0.67 5.88
C GLN A 449 12.93 0.18 4.60
N GLY A 450 11.89 0.98 4.36
CA GLY A 450 11.79 1.87 3.21
C GLY A 450 12.93 2.90 3.20
N ASP A 451 13.09 3.63 4.30
CA ASP A 451 14.17 4.60 4.51
C ASP A 451 15.56 3.98 4.29
N LEU A 452 15.79 2.77 4.82
CA LEU A 452 17.06 2.06 4.65
C LEU A 452 17.29 1.61 3.21
N LEU A 453 16.29 1.03 2.53
CA LEU A 453 16.43 0.59 1.13
C LEU A 453 16.73 1.78 0.20
N ASP A 454 16.03 2.90 0.37
CA ASP A 454 16.31 4.12 -0.39
C ASP A 454 17.65 4.75 -0.01
N ALA A 455 18.11 4.61 1.23
CA ALA A 455 19.45 5.03 1.63
C ALA A 455 20.54 4.11 1.04
N VAL A 456 20.33 2.79 0.99
CA VAL A 456 21.23 1.79 0.38
C VAL A 456 21.38 2.03 -1.12
N ARG A 457 20.29 2.29 -1.85
CA ARG A 457 20.32 2.70 -3.27
C ARG A 457 21.22 3.92 -3.54
N ARG A 458 21.35 4.82 -2.56
CA ARG A 458 22.14 6.08 -2.68
C ARG A 458 23.54 6.01 -2.08
N ASN A 459 23.78 5.17 -1.08
CA ASN A 459 24.98 5.20 -0.23
C ASN A 459 25.56 3.80 0.10
N GLY A 460 24.94 2.72 -0.39
CA GLY A 460 25.32 1.33 -0.13
C GLY A 460 25.48 1.02 1.37
N VAL A 461 26.55 0.31 1.69
CA VAL A 461 26.99 -0.08 3.05
C VAL A 461 26.96 1.06 4.08
N ARG A 462 27.22 2.31 3.66
CA ARG A 462 27.21 3.47 4.58
C ARG A 462 25.81 3.72 5.15
N ALA A 463 24.75 3.45 4.39
CA ALA A 463 23.38 3.56 4.88
C ALA A 463 23.11 2.54 5.98
N VAL A 464 23.44 1.27 5.76
CA VAL A 464 23.27 0.19 6.75
C VAL A 464 24.01 0.51 8.05
N ARG A 465 25.28 0.95 7.96
CA ARG A 465 26.07 1.39 9.14
C ARG A 465 25.45 2.60 9.86
N SER A 466 24.79 3.51 9.13
CA SER A 466 24.05 4.62 9.73
C SER A 466 22.81 4.13 10.49
N THR A 467 22.05 3.20 9.91
CA THR A 467 20.85 2.65 10.56
C THR A 467 21.19 1.84 11.81
N ILE A 468 22.28 1.06 11.81
CA ILE A 468 22.79 0.36 13.01
C ILE A 468 23.07 1.34 14.18
N THR A 469 23.52 2.56 13.89
CA THR A 469 23.85 3.59 14.91
C THR A 469 22.72 4.61 15.16
N SER A 470 21.58 4.47 14.49
CA SER A 470 20.46 5.42 14.58
C SER A 470 19.72 5.40 15.92
N ASP A 471 19.02 6.49 16.24
CA ASP A 471 18.27 6.67 17.49
C ASP A 471 17.02 5.75 17.54
N THR A 472 16.81 5.06 18.66
CA THR A 472 15.73 4.08 18.84
C THR A 472 14.50 4.64 19.56
N LYS A 473 14.44 5.95 19.87
CA LYS A 473 13.30 6.60 20.55
C LYS A 473 11.93 6.41 19.86
N ALA A 474 11.88 6.14 18.56
CA ALA A 474 10.63 5.86 17.87
C ALA A 474 9.98 4.57 18.41
N TYR A 475 10.76 3.50 18.58
CA TYR A 475 10.32 2.22 19.11
C TYR A 475 9.85 2.31 20.56
N THR A 476 10.56 3.05 21.42
CA THR A 476 10.14 3.23 22.82
C THR A 476 8.90 4.13 22.95
N ARG A 477 8.73 5.12 22.06
CA ARG A 477 7.50 5.94 21.99
C ARG A 477 6.28 5.15 21.54
N ALA A 478 6.45 4.11 20.70
CA ALA A 478 5.33 3.30 20.17
C ALA A 478 4.47 2.66 21.27
N VAL A 479 5.08 2.31 22.41
CA VAL A 479 4.45 1.67 23.58
C VAL A 479 3.54 2.61 24.37
N ARG A 480 3.91 3.89 24.44
CA ARG A 480 3.37 4.81 25.45
C ARG A 480 1.84 4.90 25.40
N VAL A 481 1.27 5.10 24.22
CA VAL A 481 -0.18 5.32 24.08
C VAL A 481 -0.96 4.03 24.35
N PRO A 482 -0.65 2.86 23.73
CA PRO A 482 -1.34 1.61 24.09
C PRO A 482 -1.25 1.22 25.58
N MET A 483 -0.17 1.57 26.28
CA MET A 483 -0.06 1.40 27.74
C MET A 483 -0.89 2.43 28.53
N GLN A 484 -1.02 3.66 28.05
CA GLN A 484 -1.88 4.68 28.64
C GLN A 484 -3.36 4.36 28.48
N ASP A 485 -3.75 3.92 27.29
CA ASP A 485 -5.11 3.48 26.97
C ASP A 485 -5.46 2.27 27.88
N PHE A 486 -4.59 1.25 27.92
CA PHE A 486 -4.75 0.09 28.82
C PHE A 486 -4.91 0.48 30.30
N ALA A 487 -3.99 1.30 30.84
CA ALA A 487 -4.04 1.71 32.24
C ALA A 487 -5.34 2.47 32.55
N SER A 488 -5.82 3.31 31.62
CA SER A 488 -7.09 4.01 31.74
C SER A 488 -8.30 3.07 31.68
N ASP A 489 -8.26 2.02 30.85
CA ASP A 489 -9.35 1.04 30.72
C ASP A 489 -9.54 0.18 31.99
N ILE A 490 -8.48 0.02 32.79
CA ILE A 490 -8.49 -0.73 34.07
C ILE A 490 -8.48 0.16 35.34
N ASP A 491 -8.63 1.48 35.19
CA ASP A 491 -8.63 2.49 36.28
C ASP A 491 -7.35 2.48 37.15
N VAL A 492 -6.18 2.30 36.53
CA VAL A 492 -4.86 2.36 37.20
C VAL A 492 -4.03 3.54 36.67
N SER A 493 -3.14 4.09 37.52
CA SER A 493 -2.27 5.19 37.12
C SER A 493 -1.23 4.72 36.10
N ILE A 494 -0.93 5.58 35.12
CA ILE A 494 0.20 5.37 34.21
C ILE A 494 1.56 5.35 34.95
N ASP A 495 1.63 5.95 36.14
CA ASP A 495 2.83 5.94 36.99
C ASP A 495 3.18 4.54 37.53
N ASP A 496 2.20 3.62 37.55
CA ASP A 496 2.41 2.21 37.94
C ASP A 496 2.93 1.34 36.78
N VAL A 497 3.05 1.89 35.56
CA VAL A 497 3.55 1.21 34.36
C VAL A 497 5.03 1.53 34.11
N ASP A 498 5.90 0.51 34.09
CA ASP A 498 7.33 0.70 33.75
C ASP A 498 7.53 0.82 32.23
N LEU A 499 7.24 2.01 31.69
CA LEU A 499 7.48 2.35 30.29
C LEU A 499 8.96 2.23 29.88
N GLU A 500 9.92 2.32 30.82
CA GLU A 500 11.34 2.12 30.53
C GLU A 500 11.70 0.64 30.40
N ALA A 501 11.09 -0.26 31.18
CA ALA A 501 11.20 -1.71 31.01
C ALA A 501 10.53 -2.18 29.72
N ALA A 502 9.32 -1.70 29.43
CA ALA A 502 8.63 -1.99 28.18
C ALA A 502 9.44 -1.53 26.96
N GLY A 503 10.02 -0.32 27.03
CA GLY A 503 10.93 0.20 26.01
C GLY A 503 12.17 -0.69 25.83
N ARG A 504 12.86 -1.06 26.92
CA ARG A 504 14.03 -1.97 26.88
C ARG A 504 13.70 -3.34 26.27
N ALA A 505 12.54 -3.91 26.60
CA ALA A 505 12.10 -5.19 26.06
C ALA A 505 11.94 -5.17 24.54
N ILE A 506 11.43 -4.07 23.95
CA ILE A 506 11.34 -3.92 22.50
C ILE A 506 12.72 -3.78 21.85
N LEU A 507 13.61 -2.98 22.44
CA LEU A 507 14.94 -2.83 21.89
C LEU A 507 15.65 -4.19 21.81
N SER A 508 15.53 -5.03 22.83
CA SER A 508 16.15 -6.35 22.84
C SER A 508 15.42 -7.41 21.99
N ALA A 509 14.09 -7.40 21.95
CA ALA A 509 13.33 -8.38 21.17
C ALA A 509 13.25 -8.08 19.66
N LEU A 510 13.28 -6.80 19.27
CA LEU A 510 13.04 -6.35 17.90
C LEU A 510 14.25 -5.69 17.24
N VAL A 511 14.92 -4.76 17.93
CA VAL A 511 15.89 -3.84 17.31
C VAL A 511 17.31 -4.40 17.33
N GLU A 512 17.77 -4.94 18.47
CA GLU A 512 19.08 -5.56 18.62
C GLU A 512 19.32 -6.70 17.61
N PRO A 513 18.40 -7.68 17.41
CA PRO A 513 18.62 -8.79 16.48
C PRO A 513 18.63 -8.38 15.00
N VAL A 514 17.95 -7.28 14.65
CA VAL A 514 18.01 -6.70 13.30
C VAL A 514 19.36 -6.03 13.10
N ARG A 515 19.81 -5.22 14.05
CA ARG A 515 21.08 -4.48 13.95
C ARG A 515 22.31 -5.38 13.99
N GLU A 516 22.28 -6.46 14.75
CA GLU A 516 23.31 -7.51 14.75
C GLU A 516 23.45 -8.14 13.36
N ARG A 517 22.35 -8.63 12.78
CA ARG A 517 22.35 -9.23 11.43
C ARG A 517 22.71 -8.24 10.31
N LEU A 518 22.30 -6.97 10.43
CA LEU A 518 22.75 -5.92 9.50
C LEU A 518 24.27 -5.65 9.65
N GLY A 519 24.82 -5.83 10.85
CA GLY A 519 26.26 -5.78 11.11
C GLY A 519 27.01 -6.94 10.44
N GLU A 520 26.55 -8.17 10.63
CA GLU A 520 27.09 -9.36 9.95
C GLU A 520 27.01 -9.23 8.42
N LEU A 521 25.90 -8.69 7.90
CA LEU A 521 25.70 -8.46 6.47
C LEU A 521 26.79 -7.55 5.88
N ILE A 522 27.08 -6.39 6.50
CA ILE A 522 28.13 -5.47 6.03
C ILE A 522 29.57 -5.93 6.30
N GLU A 523 29.76 -7.07 6.96
CA GLU A 523 31.05 -7.76 7.05
C GLU A 523 31.22 -8.83 5.95
N SER A 524 30.14 -9.20 5.26
CA SER A 524 30.11 -10.29 4.27
C SER A 524 29.94 -9.84 2.82
N THR A 525 29.22 -8.74 2.55
CA THR A 525 29.11 -8.17 1.20
C THR A 525 28.99 -6.64 1.22
N ASP A 526 29.59 -6.02 0.21
CA ASP A 526 29.47 -4.58 -0.10
C ASP A 526 28.55 -4.33 -1.32
N ASP A 527 28.03 -5.39 -1.96
CA ASP A 527 27.21 -5.31 -3.18
C ASP A 527 25.81 -4.72 -2.93
N ALA A 528 25.40 -3.75 -3.74
CA ALA A 528 24.16 -3.01 -3.51
C ALA A 528 22.88 -3.85 -3.68
N ASP A 529 22.86 -4.82 -4.60
CA ASP A 529 21.69 -5.65 -4.88
C ASP A 529 21.57 -6.79 -3.86
N GLU A 530 22.70 -7.40 -3.48
CA GLU A 530 22.74 -8.37 -2.37
C GLU A 530 22.32 -7.72 -1.04
N LEU A 531 22.82 -6.52 -0.72
CA LEU A 531 22.40 -5.75 0.45
C LEU A 531 20.90 -5.47 0.42
N THR A 532 20.36 -5.05 -0.74
CA THR A 532 18.93 -4.74 -0.91
C THR A 532 18.06 -5.99 -0.71
N ALA A 533 18.47 -7.15 -1.23
CA ALA A 533 17.78 -8.42 -1.04
C ALA A 533 17.82 -8.91 0.43
N ALA A 534 19.00 -8.81 1.07
CA ALA A 534 19.19 -9.22 2.46
C ALA A 534 18.43 -8.32 3.44
N VAL A 535 18.45 -7.00 3.26
CA VAL A 535 17.65 -6.04 4.05
C VAL A 535 16.16 -6.35 3.94
N ARG A 536 15.64 -6.65 2.73
CA ARG A 536 14.24 -7.08 2.56
C ARG A 536 13.92 -8.33 3.39
N SER A 537 14.79 -9.33 3.36
CA SER A 537 14.63 -10.57 4.12
C SER A 537 14.62 -10.34 5.65
N ILE A 538 15.61 -9.60 6.16
CA ILE A 538 15.77 -9.33 7.60
C ILE A 538 14.55 -8.58 8.16
N TYR A 539 14.11 -7.50 7.50
CA TYR A 539 12.98 -6.71 7.97
C TYR A 539 11.63 -7.45 7.77
N ARG A 540 11.48 -8.29 6.75
CA ARG A 540 10.31 -9.18 6.60
C ARG A 540 10.21 -10.20 7.74
N GLU A 541 11.33 -10.82 8.14
CA GLU A 541 11.36 -11.71 9.32
C GLU A 541 11.07 -10.92 10.62
N SER A 542 11.58 -9.70 10.74
CA SER A 542 11.32 -8.82 11.88
C SER A 542 9.83 -8.48 12.01
N ARG A 543 9.19 -8.00 10.92
CA ARG A 543 7.76 -7.66 10.85
C ARG A 543 6.85 -8.86 11.16
N SER A 544 7.18 -10.05 10.65
CA SER A 544 6.31 -11.24 10.72
C SER A 544 6.51 -12.13 11.95
N ARG A 545 7.68 -12.09 12.60
CA ARG A 545 7.97 -12.94 13.76
C ARG A 545 8.34 -12.18 15.03
N ARG A 546 9.10 -11.07 14.92
CA ARG A 546 9.61 -10.37 16.11
C ARG A 546 8.66 -9.29 16.62
N ALA A 547 7.92 -8.61 15.75
CA ALA A 547 7.07 -7.50 16.17
C ALA A 547 5.97 -7.90 17.17
N ASP A 548 5.33 -9.06 16.98
CA ASP A 548 4.30 -9.56 17.91
C ASP A 548 4.90 -10.04 19.23
N THR A 549 5.97 -10.85 19.19
CA THR A 549 6.70 -11.27 20.41
C THR A 549 7.30 -10.09 21.18
N ALA A 550 7.77 -9.05 20.49
CA ALA A 550 8.26 -7.83 21.11
C ALA A 550 7.14 -7.02 21.78
N ALA A 551 5.93 -7.02 21.22
CA ALA A 551 4.77 -6.39 21.84
C ALA A 551 4.32 -7.11 23.12
N GLU A 552 4.28 -8.45 23.10
CA GLU A 552 4.00 -9.27 24.29
C GLU A 552 5.07 -9.09 25.38
N ALA A 553 6.35 -9.08 24.99
CA ALA A 553 7.47 -8.85 25.90
C ALA A 553 7.45 -7.42 26.48
N ALA A 554 7.10 -6.41 25.67
CA ALA A 554 6.95 -5.02 26.11
C ALA A 554 5.84 -4.87 27.15
N PHE A 555 4.65 -5.42 26.85
CA PHE A 555 3.53 -5.43 27.78
C PHE A 555 3.93 -6.10 29.10
N SER A 556 4.50 -7.31 29.03
CA SER A 556 4.84 -8.10 30.22
C SER A 556 6.00 -7.50 31.05
N ALA A 557 6.86 -6.69 30.43
CA ALA A 557 7.93 -5.98 31.11
C ALA A 557 7.47 -4.64 31.73
N GLY A 558 6.51 -3.95 31.10
CA GLY A 558 5.92 -2.73 31.62
C GLY A 558 4.83 -2.96 32.67
N TRP A 559 4.14 -4.09 32.60
CA TRP A 559 3.09 -4.52 33.52
C TRP A 559 3.46 -5.85 34.19
N PRO A 560 4.15 -5.81 35.35
CA PRO A 560 4.68 -7.02 35.99
C PRO A 560 3.67 -7.81 36.83
N GLU A 561 2.43 -7.33 37.01
CA GLU A 561 1.44 -8.05 37.83
C GLU A 561 0.86 -9.27 37.10
N PRO A 562 0.92 -10.48 37.70
CA PRO A 562 0.18 -11.63 37.21
C PRO A 562 -1.32 -11.44 37.56
N ILE A 563 -2.11 -11.11 36.55
CA ILE A 563 -3.57 -11.07 36.64
C ILE A 563 -4.06 -12.51 36.87
N THR A 564 -4.65 -12.77 38.04
CA THR A 564 -5.24 -14.06 38.46
C THR A 564 -6.75 -14.02 38.51
#